data_AF-C7P6D5-F1
#
_entry.id   AF-C7P6D5-F1
#
_cell.length_a   1.000
_cell.length_b   1.000
_cell.length_c   1.000
_cell.angle_alpha   90.00
_cell.angle_beta   90.00
_cell.angle_gamma   90.00
#
_symmetry.space_group_name_H-M   'P 1'
#
loop_
_entity.id
_entity.type
_entity.pdbx_description
1 polymer ?
#
loop_
_entity_poly.entity_id
_entity_poly.type
_entity_poly.pdbx_seq_one_letter_code
_entity_poly.pdbx_strand_id
1 'polypeptide(L)'
;MEKLCGGVIYEISEDDLKALDRQEGYPITYGRKEITVFCVNKNIEIKAYVYFREGEPIENLQKNTLTCVKDAKEHGIPEDYIKNVLMGGSMTNNNFVNEINVYAVATDPIYIGTGGYTIGRVDNTIVRDPITKIPKIPGSSLAGTWRYYVALKLQGYFKDDYRVDKSKRKEKKIEELFELENNEDKDWVLFEGNRYAGIKCAGQDDLPNIDYESAKDEKTGHCGRCIVCKAFGFSKKDVSWQGLIYFSDLNILFFPVYTRFGVKWITSKRILKEAGLLNGDFDEEKNVVFALKEIEKEIEDDKKKGHINLGWLYLPYKVDGIKINLGKIQNFGIDENDIIIVPDNLISQIINSNLEVRTSVSIDPITGTAKEGALFTSEAIPRGTIFYGKIRIFDKKPFEEINDNKTNKLKPLPTIKQIKDALEDSKIFFETLGIGGMTTRGFGRLKIELFDENGKKFE
;
A
#
# COMPACT_ATOMS: atom_id res chain seq x y z
N MET A 1 -9.73 16.64 50.80
CA MET A 1 -10.09 16.77 49.38
C MET A 1 -9.03 16.03 48.58
N GLU A 2 -9.36 14.89 48.00
CA GLU A 2 -8.46 14.18 47.09
C GLU A 2 -8.22 15.05 45.85
N LYS A 3 -6.96 15.45 45.62
CA LYS A 3 -6.56 16.16 44.41
C LYS A 3 -6.23 15.09 43.36
N LEU A 4 -7.10 14.92 42.36
CA LEU A 4 -6.82 14.13 41.17
C LEU A 4 -5.87 14.91 40.26
N CYS A 5 -4.70 14.35 39.98
CA CYS A 5 -3.71 14.88 39.04
C CYS A 5 -3.68 13.94 37.82
N GLY A 6 -3.99 14.47 36.64
CA GLY A 6 -3.87 13.75 35.37
C GLY A 6 -2.50 14.01 34.75
N GLY A 7 -1.91 13.00 34.10
CA GLY A 7 -0.62 13.11 33.44
C GLY A 7 -0.38 11.92 32.50
N VAL A 8 0.66 12.02 31.67
CA VAL A 8 1.07 10.97 30.73
C VAL A 8 2.42 10.42 31.20
N ILE A 9 2.54 9.09 31.25
CA ILE A 9 3.78 8.43 31.66
C ILE A 9 4.59 8.14 30.40
N TYR A 10 5.82 8.65 30.35
CA TYR A 10 6.80 8.35 29.32
C TYR A 10 8.03 7.67 29.95
N GLU A 11 8.60 6.71 29.25
CA GLU A 11 9.92 6.17 29.57
C GLU A 11 10.97 7.04 28.85
N ILE A 12 11.92 7.60 29.61
CA ILE A 12 12.93 8.54 29.10
C ILE A 12 14.30 8.20 29.65
N SER A 13 15.36 8.49 28.89
CA SER A 13 16.74 8.31 29.34
C SER A 13 17.18 9.42 30.33
N GLU A 14 18.27 9.21 31.08
CA GLU A 14 18.79 10.26 31.98
C GLU A 14 19.21 11.53 31.23
N ASP A 15 19.68 11.41 29.99
CA ASP A 15 20.11 12.55 29.18
C ASP A 15 18.91 13.33 28.64
N ASP A 16 17.84 12.63 28.26
CA ASP A 16 16.57 13.25 27.87
C ASP A 16 15.90 13.94 29.08
N LEU A 17 15.98 13.35 30.27
CA LEU A 17 15.48 13.94 31.51
C LEU A 17 16.18 15.26 31.82
N LYS A 18 17.51 15.34 31.66
CA LYS A 18 18.28 16.58 31.84
C LYS A 18 17.90 17.64 30.80
N ALA A 19 17.66 17.24 29.56
CA ALA A 19 17.21 18.14 28.51
C ALA A 19 15.81 18.70 28.81
N LEU A 20 14.90 17.83 29.28
CA LEU A 20 13.54 18.18 29.70
C LEU A 20 13.55 19.14 30.90
N ASP A 21 14.36 18.85 31.93
CA ASP A 21 14.52 19.70 33.12
C ASP A 21 14.86 21.15 32.72
N ARG A 22 15.73 21.31 31.71
CA ARG A 22 16.10 22.64 31.19
C ARG A 22 14.97 23.33 30.44
N GLN A 23 14.16 22.60 29.68
CA GLN A 23 13.07 23.15 28.87
C GLN A 23 11.85 23.53 29.72
N GLU A 24 11.50 22.68 30.68
CA GLU A 24 10.39 22.91 31.63
C GLU A 24 10.77 23.91 32.74
N GLY A 25 12.04 24.29 32.83
CA GLY A 25 12.52 25.27 33.80
C GLY A 25 12.61 24.73 35.23
N TYR A 26 12.89 23.43 35.40
CA TYR A 26 13.22 22.82 36.69
C TYR A 26 14.65 23.20 37.13
N PRO A 27 14.90 23.53 38.42
CA PRO A 27 13.96 23.62 39.54
C PRO A 27 13.40 25.05 39.77
N ILE A 28 13.47 25.94 38.78
CA ILE A 28 13.17 27.37 38.95
C ILE A 28 11.66 27.63 38.99
N THR A 29 10.90 27.00 38.09
CA THR A 29 9.46 27.22 37.91
C THR A 29 8.63 25.99 38.31
N TYR A 30 9.26 24.82 38.31
CA TYR A 30 8.64 23.55 38.64
C TYR A 30 9.48 22.81 39.67
N GLY A 31 8.82 22.13 40.59
CA GLY A 31 9.39 21.14 41.50
C GLY A 31 9.16 19.73 40.96
N ARG A 32 9.93 18.76 41.47
CA ARG A 32 9.87 17.35 41.07
C ARG A 32 9.80 16.46 42.30
N LYS A 33 8.93 15.46 42.29
CA LYS A 33 8.82 14.45 43.35
C LYS A 33 8.86 13.05 42.77
N GLU A 34 9.68 12.18 43.37
CA GLU A 34 9.64 10.75 43.08
C GLU A 34 8.43 10.12 43.78
N ILE A 35 7.66 9.35 43.03
CA ILE A 35 6.54 8.57 43.54
C ILE A 35 6.67 7.13 43.05
N THR A 36 6.03 6.20 43.76
CA THR A 36 5.85 4.82 43.29
C THR A 36 4.46 4.71 42.69
N VAL A 37 4.38 4.25 41.45
CA VAL A 37 3.14 4.07 40.69
C VAL A 37 2.91 2.58 40.52
N PHE A 38 1.71 2.13 40.87
CA PHE A 38 1.31 0.74 40.69
C PHE A 38 0.57 0.57 39.36
N CYS A 39 1.12 -0.26 38.46
CA CYS A 39 0.48 -0.57 37.20
C CYS A 39 -0.44 -1.79 37.36
N VAL A 40 -1.74 -1.54 37.54
CA VAL A 40 -2.76 -2.57 37.83
C VAL A 40 -2.79 -3.68 36.77
N ASN A 41 -2.62 -3.34 35.49
CA ASN A 41 -2.70 -4.31 34.38
C ASN A 41 -1.48 -5.22 34.27
N LYS A 42 -0.34 -4.81 34.83
CA LYS A 42 0.93 -5.55 34.77
C LYS A 42 1.36 -6.06 36.14
N ASN A 43 0.66 -5.67 37.21
CA ASN A 43 0.95 -6.00 38.61
C ASN A 43 2.39 -5.67 39.02
N ILE A 44 2.90 -4.52 38.57
CA ILE A 44 4.26 -4.04 38.82
C ILE A 44 4.25 -2.65 39.46
N GLU A 45 5.20 -2.40 40.36
CA GLU A 45 5.49 -1.07 40.92
C GLU A 45 6.64 -0.42 40.14
N ILE A 46 6.44 0.83 39.73
CA ILE A 46 7.41 1.60 38.95
C ILE A 46 7.68 2.90 39.70
N LYS A 47 8.96 3.29 39.80
CA LYS A 47 9.34 4.62 40.27
C LYS A 47 9.17 5.63 39.15
N ALA A 48 8.45 6.71 39.42
CA ALA A 48 8.20 7.78 38.45
C ALA A 48 8.47 9.15 39.07
N TYR A 49 8.86 10.10 38.25
CA TYR A 49 8.96 11.51 38.64
C TYR A 49 7.73 12.28 38.19
N VAL A 50 7.16 13.08 39.10
CA VAL A 50 6.07 14.02 38.78
C VAL A 50 6.59 15.44 38.91
N TYR A 51 6.38 16.23 37.87
CA TYR A 51 6.63 17.67 37.88
C TYR A 51 5.38 18.41 38.35
N PHE A 52 5.55 19.39 39.22
CA PHE A 52 4.47 20.26 39.66
C PHE A 52 4.96 21.70 39.70
N ARG A 53 4.14 22.63 39.23
CA ARG A 53 4.52 24.05 39.20
C ARG A 53 4.59 24.61 40.60
N GLU A 54 5.65 25.36 40.90
CA GLU A 54 5.78 26.09 42.17
C GLU A 54 5.20 27.51 41.98
N GLY A 55 4.21 27.92 42.79
CA GLY A 55 3.56 29.24 42.69
C GLY A 55 2.06 29.23 43.04
N GLU A 56 1.38 30.39 42.91
CA GLU A 56 -0.04 30.51 43.24
C GLU A 56 -0.94 29.74 42.26
N PRO A 57 -2.02 29.08 42.76
CA PRO A 57 -2.94 28.31 41.93
C PRO A 57 -3.72 29.22 40.97
N ILE A 58 -3.87 28.77 39.72
CA ILE A 58 -4.70 29.47 38.74
C ILE A 58 -6.18 29.27 39.14
N GLU A 59 -6.83 30.32 39.63
CA GLU A 59 -8.27 30.33 39.94
C GLU A 59 -9.11 30.35 38.65
N ASN A 60 -9.42 29.15 38.12
CA ASN A 60 -10.70 28.81 37.47
C ASN A 60 -10.64 27.39 36.86
N LEU A 61 -10.48 26.35 37.70
CA LEU A 61 -10.61 24.97 37.24
C LEU A 61 -12.04 24.46 37.51
N GLN A 62 -12.88 24.51 36.47
CA GLN A 62 -14.13 23.73 36.46
C GLN A 62 -13.81 22.23 36.48
N LYS A 63 -14.49 21.53 37.39
CA LYS A 63 -14.18 20.18 37.88
C LYS A 63 -14.04 19.12 36.79
N ASN A 64 -12.83 18.58 36.71
CA ASN A 64 -12.48 17.15 36.55
C ASN A 64 -12.52 16.49 35.16
N THR A 65 -12.98 17.16 34.10
CA THR A 65 -12.90 16.54 32.73
C THR A 65 -12.13 17.39 31.73
N LEU A 66 -12.15 18.72 31.88
CA LEU A 66 -11.41 19.63 31.00
C LEU A 66 -9.92 19.67 31.27
N THR A 67 -9.46 19.35 32.50
CA THR A 67 -8.04 19.45 32.88
C THR A 67 -7.16 18.46 32.11
N CYS A 68 -7.52 17.17 32.09
CA CYS A 68 -6.76 16.16 31.36
C CYS A 68 -6.74 16.42 29.84
N VAL A 69 -7.82 17.01 29.29
CA VAL A 69 -7.93 17.33 27.86
C VAL A 69 -7.05 18.54 27.49
N LYS A 70 -6.95 19.53 28.37
CA LYS A 70 -6.14 20.74 28.14
C LYS A 70 -4.65 20.40 28.14
N ASP A 71 -4.19 19.66 29.15
CA ASP A 71 -2.79 19.27 29.29
C ASP A 71 -2.37 18.29 28.18
N ALA A 72 -3.23 17.35 27.81
CA ALA A 72 -2.96 16.42 26.70
C ALA A 72 -2.96 17.10 25.31
N LYS A 73 -3.75 18.17 25.12
CA LYS A 73 -3.68 19.01 23.91
C LYS A 73 -2.39 19.83 23.86
N GLU A 74 -1.92 20.37 24.99
CA GLU A 74 -0.65 21.10 25.08
C GLU A 74 0.55 20.20 24.72
N HIS A 75 0.45 18.89 25.00
CA HIS A 75 1.45 17.88 24.60
C HIS A 75 1.15 17.16 23.26
N GLY A 76 0.24 17.68 22.44
CA GLY A 76 0.01 17.20 21.06
C GLY A 76 -0.75 15.88 20.93
N ILE A 77 -1.45 15.44 21.97
CA ILE A 77 -2.26 14.21 21.94
C ILE A 77 -3.61 14.51 21.27
N PRO A 78 -4.02 13.72 20.25
CA PRO A 78 -5.29 13.92 19.56
C PRO A 78 -6.49 13.87 20.51
N GLU A 79 -7.44 14.78 20.31
CA GLU A 79 -8.65 14.92 21.15
C GLU A 79 -9.50 13.64 21.20
N ASP A 80 -9.43 12.84 20.14
CA ASP A 80 -10.13 11.56 20.00
C ASP A 80 -9.49 10.44 20.85
N TYR A 81 -8.16 10.48 21.04
CA TYR A 81 -7.45 9.53 21.90
C TYR A 81 -7.82 9.75 23.37
N ILE A 82 -7.90 11.02 23.79
CA ILE A 82 -8.23 11.41 25.17
C ILE A 82 -9.68 11.02 25.53
N LYS A 83 -10.62 11.21 24.60
CA LYS A 83 -12.03 10.81 24.79
C LYS A 83 -12.18 9.30 24.98
N ASN A 84 -11.43 8.50 24.22
CA ASN A 84 -11.49 7.04 24.29
C ASN A 84 -10.91 6.47 25.60
N VAL A 85 -9.83 7.06 26.12
CA VAL A 85 -9.22 6.63 27.39
C VAL A 85 -10.12 6.99 28.59
N LEU A 86 -10.77 8.15 28.57
CA LEU A 86 -11.62 8.62 29.67
C LEU A 86 -12.97 7.90 29.78
N MET A 87 -13.49 7.33 28.69
CA MET A 87 -14.79 6.63 28.67
C MET A 87 -14.72 5.17 29.15
N GLY A 88 -13.58 4.70 29.66
CA GLY A 88 -13.47 3.35 30.24
C GLY A 88 -13.76 2.21 29.27
N GLY A 89 -13.62 2.46 27.95
CA GLY A 89 -13.76 1.42 26.94
C GLY A 89 -12.67 0.39 27.13
N SER A 90 -13.05 -0.87 27.39
CA SER A 90 -12.12 -1.98 27.27
C SER A 90 -11.48 -1.93 25.87
N MET A 91 -10.17 -2.16 25.80
CA MET A 91 -9.47 -2.37 24.54
C MET A 91 -10.06 -3.60 23.85
N THR A 92 -11.12 -3.39 23.09
CA THR A 92 -11.41 -4.20 21.92
C THR A 92 -10.56 -3.60 20.81
N ASN A 93 -9.78 -4.44 20.12
CA ASN A 93 -8.99 -4.06 18.95
C ASN A 93 -9.92 -3.49 17.86
N ASN A 94 -10.28 -2.22 17.94
CA ASN A 94 -10.88 -1.51 16.82
C ASN A 94 -9.74 -1.13 15.87
N ASN A 95 -9.30 -2.10 15.07
CA ASN A 95 -8.42 -1.85 13.95
C ASN A 95 -9.18 -1.00 12.91
N PHE A 96 -9.12 0.33 13.06
CA PHE A 96 -9.61 1.30 12.08
C PHE A 96 -8.87 1.22 10.74
N VAL A 97 -7.82 0.42 10.65
CA VAL A 97 -7.06 0.15 9.43
C VAL A 97 -7.01 -1.34 9.22
N ASN A 98 -7.51 -1.80 8.08
CA ASN A 98 -7.39 -3.17 7.66
C ASN A 98 -6.31 -3.28 6.58
N GLU A 99 -5.31 -4.14 6.82
CA GLU A 99 -4.18 -4.33 5.92
C GLU A 99 -4.38 -5.58 5.04
N ILE A 100 -4.04 -5.44 3.77
CA ILE A 100 -4.12 -6.49 2.75
C ILE A 100 -2.73 -6.60 2.13
N ASN A 101 -2.14 -7.79 2.20
CA ASN A 101 -0.89 -8.08 1.54
C ASN A 101 -1.17 -8.37 0.06
N VAL A 102 -0.43 -7.69 -0.81
CA VAL A 102 -0.51 -7.85 -2.26
C VAL A 102 0.73 -8.55 -2.75
N TYR A 103 0.55 -9.65 -3.48
CA TYR A 103 1.61 -10.28 -4.26
C TYR A 103 1.20 -10.30 -5.71
N ALA A 104 2.13 -10.02 -6.62
CA ALA A 104 1.84 -10.02 -8.05
C ALA A 104 2.98 -10.66 -8.83
N VAL A 105 2.66 -11.32 -9.94
CA VAL A 105 3.66 -11.80 -10.90
C VAL A 105 3.41 -11.19 -12.28
N ALA A 106 4.47 -10.70 -12.90
CA ALA A 106 4.43 -10.21 -14.27
C ALA A 106 4.27 -11.35 -15.26
N THR A 107 3.16 -11.38 -16.00
CA THR A 107 2.95 -12.33 -17.10
C THR A 107 3.52 -11.80 -18.41
N ASP A 108 3.53 -10.48 -18.56
CA ASP A 108 4.24 -9.73 -19.60
C ASP A 108 5.29 -8.79 -18.99
N PRO A 109 6.26 -8.28 -19.78
CA PRO A 109 7.14 -7.23 -19.32
C PRO A 109 6.37 -5.99 -18.86
N ILE A 110 6.83 -5.34 -17.80
CA ILE A 110 6.15 -4.18 -17.20
C ILE A 110 6.90 -2.90 -17.52
N TYR A 111 6.21 -1.94 -18.15
CA TYR A 111 6.72 -0.60 -18.40
C TYR A 111 5.93 0.44 -17.59
N ILE A 112 6.54 0.94 -16.50
CA ILE A 112 6.05 2.11 -15.78
C ILE A 112 7.02 3.27 -16.06
N GLY A 113 6.70 4.09 -17.06
CA GLY A 113 7.56 5.20 -17.48
C GLY A 113 7.70 6.31 -16.44
N THR A 114 8.84 7.00 -16.47
CA THR A 114 9.13 8.17 -15.62
C THR A 114 8.51 9.47 -16.15
N GLY A 115 7.87 9.43 -17.32
CA GLY A 115 7.19 10.58 -17.93
C GLY A 115 8.08 11.51 -18.77
N GLY A 116 9.34 11.13 -19.02
CA GLY A 116 10.26 11.91 -19.85
C GLY A 116 11.40 11.09 -20.43
N TYR A 117 12.11 11.69 -21.38
CA TYR A 117 13.33 11.15 -21.95
C TYR A 117 14.52 11.44 -21.04
N THR A 118 15.35 10.44 -20.82
CA THR A 118 16.61 10.61 -20.10
C THR A 118 17.78 10.47 -21.06
N ILE A 119 18.75 11.39 -20.98
CA ILE A 119 20.04 11.19 -21.66
C ILE A 119 20.73 10.02 -20.96
N GLY A 120 20.97 8.93 -21.69
CA GLY A 120 21.58 7.73 -21.13
C GLY A 120 21.56 6.54 -22.07
N ARG A 121 21.74 5.34 -21.51
CA ARG A 121 21.73 4.07 -22.27
C ARG A 121 20.37 3.81 -22.96
N VAL A 122 19.29 4.33 -22.38
CA VAL A 122 17.92 4.10 -22.85
C VAL A 122 17.17 5.43 -22.82
N ASP A 123 16.39 5.68 -23.87
CA ASP A 123 15.60 6.90 -24.03
C ASP A 123 14.46 6.94 -23.00
N ASN A 124 13.66 5.87 -22.98
CA ASN A 124 12.49 5.73 -22.10
C ASN A 124 12.80 4.79 -20.92
N THR A 125 13.03 5.37 -19.75
CA THR A 125 13.34 4.64 -18.52
C THR A 125 12.10 4.33 -17.69
N ILE A 126 12.23 3.35 -16.80
CA ILE A 126 11.20 2.98 -15.82
C ILE A 126 11.44 3.58 -14.44
N VAL A 127 10.35 3.75 -13.69
CA VAL A 127 10.37 4.27 -12.31
C VAL A 127 11.16 3.36 -11.37
N ARG A 128 11.97 3.97 -10.52
CA ARG A 128 12.80 3.32 -9.51
C ARG A 128 12.61 3.94 -8.15
N ASP A 129 12.89 3.17 -7.12
CA ASP A 129 13.07 3.73 -5.80
C ASP A 129 14.31 4.65 -5.76
N PRO A 130 14.19 5.90 -5.26
CA PRO A 130 15.31 6.84 -5.28
C PRO A 130 16.48 6.42 -4.40
N ILE A 131 16.25 5.62 -3.35
CA ILE A 131 17.26 5.17 -2.40
C ILE A 131 17.94 3.90 -2.90
N THR A 132 17.17 2.88 -3.24
CA THR A 132 17.74 1.56 -3.63
C THR A 132 18.09 1.48 -5.11
N LYS A 133 17.56 2.38 -5.94
CA LYS A 133 17.62 2.34 -7.41
C LYS A 133 17.00 1.08 -8.04
N ILE A 134 16.24 0.30 -7.26
CA ILE A 134 15.51 -0.86 -7.75
C ILE A 134 14.21 -0.39 -8.40
N PRO A 135 13.85 -0.89 -9.60
CA PRO A 135 12.57 -0.60 -10.22
C PRO A 135 11.38 -1.00 -9.34
N LYS A 136 10.30 -0.23 -9.41
CA LYS A 136 9.07 -0.48 -8.65
C LYS A 136 7.84 -0.08 -9.43
N ILE A 137 6.68 -0.58 -9.01
CA ILE A 137 5.38 -0.08 -9.48
C ILE A 137 4.86 0.90 -8.42
N PRO A 138 4.74 2.20 -8.72
CA PRO A 138 4.25 3.17 -7.76
C PRO A 138 2.81 2.87 -7.32
N GLY A 139 2.53 3.09 -6.03
CA GLY A 139 1.18 2.93 -5.47
C GLY A 139 0.16 3.85 -6.15
N SER A 140 0.59 5.00 -6.66
CA SER A 140 -0.25 5.90 -7.47
C SER A 140 -0.66 5.29 -8.82
N SER A 141 0.25 4.58 -9.49
CA SER A 141 -0.04 3.86 -10.75
C SER A 141 -0.99 2.69 -10.49
N LEU A 142 -0.77 1.97 -9.39
CA LEU A 142 -1.65 0.89 -8.96
C LEU A 142 -3.05 1.42 -8.62
N ALA A 143 -3.13 2.46 -7.80
CA ALA A 143 -4.38 3.08 -7.38
C ALA A 143 -5.21 3.60 -8.57
N GLY A 144 -4.58 4.32 -9.51
CA GLY A 144 -5.27 4.85 -10.69
C GLY A 144 -5.80 3.74 -11.61
N THR A 145 -5.00 2.71 -11.84
CA THR A 145 -5.39 1.55 -12.66
C THR A 145 -6.53 0.77 -12.01
N TRP A 146 -6.41 0.48 -10.71
CA TRP A 146 -7.44 -0.24 -9.96
C TRP A 146 -8.74 0.56 -9.85
N ARG A 147 -8.66 1.88 -9.67
CA ARG A 147 -9.83 2.78 -9.69
C ARG A 147 -10.60 2.64 -11.00
N TYR A 148 -9.88 2.61 -12.12
CA TYR A 148 -10.47 2.38 -13.44
C TYR A 148 -11.09 1.00 -13.57
N TYR A 149 -10.40 -0.05 -13.11
CA TYR A 149 -10.90 -1.41 -13.20
C TYR A 149 -12.13 -1.67 -12.32
N VAL A 150 -12.21 -1.09 -11.11
CA VAL A 150 -13.44 -1.17 -10.28
C VAL A 150 -14.59 -0.48 -10.99
N ALA A 151 -14.35 0.71 -11.56
CA ALA A 151 -15.38 1.41 -12.32
C ALA A 151 -15.82 0.60 -13.55
N LEU A 152 -14.88 0.01 -14.29
CA LEU A 152 -15.15 -0.82 -15.46
C LEU A 152 -15.94 -2.08 -15.08
N LYS A 153 -15.53 -2.78 -14.02
CA LYS A 153 -16.23 -3.96 -13.49
C LYS A 153 -17.66 -3.62 -13.10
N LEU A 154 -17.84 -2.51 -12.37
CA LEU A 154 -19.16 -2.00 -11.99
C LEU A 154 -20.01 -1.64 -13.21
N GLN A 155 -19.44 -1.01 -14.24
CA GLN A 155 -20.15 -0.72 -15.49
C GLN A 155 -20.59 -2.00 -16.22
N GLY A 156 -19.80 -3.07 -16.13
CA GLY A 156 -20.13 -4.37 -16.71
C GLY A 156 -21.35 -5.05 -16.09
N TYR A 157 -21.71 -4.72 -14.86
CA TYR A 157 -22.90 -5.28 -14.19
C TYR A 157 -24.20 -4.51 -14.49
N PHE A 158 -24.14 -3.28 -14.99
CA PHE A 158 -25.38 -2.53 -15.29
C PHE A 158 -26.11 -3.16 -16.49
N LYS A 159 -27.44 -3.28 -16.39
CA LYS A 159 -28.28 -3.56 -17.56
C LYS A 159 -28.11 -2.48 -18.61
N ASP A 160 -28.21 -2.83 -19.88
CA ASP A 160 -27.88 -1.93 -21.00
C ASP A 160 -28.59 -0.57 -20.95
N ASP A 161 -29.90 -0.57 -20.67
CA ASP A 161 -30.69 0.66 -20.56
C ASP A 161 -30.15 1.62 -19.50
N TYR A 162 -29.74 1.08 -18.35
CA TYR A 162 -29.23 1.87 -17.23
C TYR A 162 -27.78 2.23 -17.41
N ARG A 163 -26.97 1.38 -18.08
CA ARG A 163 -25.57 1.64 -18.37
C ARG A 163 -25.40 2.89 -19.23
N VAL A 164 -26.24 3.03 -20.25
CA VAL A 164 -26.21 4.16 -21.20
C VAL A 164 -26.86 5.42 -20.61
N ASP A 165 -28.01 5.29 -19.94
CA ASP A 165 -28.78 6.43 -19.43
C ASP A 165 -28.92 6.40 -17.91
N LYS A 166 -28.17 7.30 -17.25
CA LYS A 166 -28.21 7.46 -15.79
C LYS A 166 -29.54 8.01 -15.28
N SER A 167 -30.27 8.77 -16.09
CA SER A 167 -31.50 9.44 -15.64
C SER A 167 -32.60 8.43 -15.27
N LYS A 168 -32.66 7.31 -16.01
CA LYS A 168 -33.58 6.19 -15.79
C LYS A 168 -33.37 5.46 -14.46
N ARG A 169 -32.27 5.74 -13.76
CA ARG A 169 -31.92 5.03 -12.52
C ARG A 169 -32.67 5.58 -11.31
N LYS A 170 -33.07 6.86 -11.27
CA LYS A 170 -33.47 7.56 -10.01
C LYS A 170 -34.53 6.84 -9.16
N GLU A 171 -35.56 6.28 -9.79
CA GLU A 171 -36.74 5.72 -9.10
C GLU A 171 -36.72 4.19 -8.98
N LYS A 172 -35.65 3.54 -9.43
CA LYS A 172 -35.52 2.08 -9.43
C LYS A 172 -34.91 1.56 -8.14
N LYS A 173 -35.28 0.36 -7.72
CA LYS A 173 -34.52 -0.33 -6.66
C LYS A 173 -33.09 -0.60 -7.15
N ILE A 174 -32.12 -0.62 -6.24
CA ILE A 174 -30.70 -0.73 -6.63
C ILE A 174 -30.42 -2.05 -7.34
N GLU A 175 -31.09 -3.13 -6.91
CA GLU A 175 -31.01 -4.48 -7.47
C GLU A 175 -31.57 -4.55 -8.89
N GLU A 176 -32.54 -3.69 -9.23
CA GLU A 176 -33.14 -3.68 -10.57
C GLU A 176 -32.17 -3.12 -11.63
N LEU A 177 -31.16 -2.36 -11.21
CA LEU A 177 -30.20 -1.69 -12.11
C LEU A 177 -29.16 -2.64 -12.70
N PHE A 178 -28.93 -3.79 -12.06
CA PHE A 178 -27.82 -4.68 -12.38
C PHE A 178 -28.30 -6.05 -12.87
N GLU A 179 -27.50 -6.68 -13.72
CA GLU A 179 -27.58 -8.09 -14.08
C GLU A 179 -26.58 -8.85 -13.21
N LEU A 180 -27.09 -9.52 -12.17
CA LEU A 180 -26.30 -10.30 -11.23
C LEU A 180 -26.78 -11.76 -11.25
N GLU A 181 -25.85 -12.70 -11.38
CA GLU A 181 -26.13 -14.14 -11.32
C GLU A 181 -26.39 -14.61 -9.88
N ASN A 182 -25.69 -13.99 -8.90
CA ASN A 182 -25.92 -14.20 -7.47
C ASN A 182 -25.79 -12.87 -6.70
N ASN A 183 -26.79 -12.51 -5.91
CA ASN A 183 -26.83 -11.24 -5.17
C ASN A 183 -25.98 -11.28 -3.89
N GLU A 184 -25.83 -12.44 -3.24
CA GLU A 184 -25.12 -12.54 -1.95
C GLU A 184 -23.60 -12.31 -2.09
N ASP A 185 -23.01 -12.69 -3.23
CA ASP A 185 -21.57 -12.57 -3.51
C ASP A 185 -21.17 -11.21 -4.11
N LYS A 186 -22.15 -10.32 -4.38
CA LYS A 186 -21.94 -9.05 -5.09
C LYS A 186 -22.54 -7.85 -4.36
N ASP A 187 -22.58 -7.90 -3.02
CA ASP A 187 -23.05 -6.80 -2.16
C ASP A 187 -22.41 -5.45 -2.48
N TRP A 188 -21.12 -5.43 -2.88
CA TRP A 188 -20.43 -4.20 -3.26
C TRP A 188 -21.02 -3.51 -4.50
N VAL A 189 -21.64 -4.26 -5.42
CA VAL A 189 -22.34 -3.73 -6.60
C VAL A 189 -23.63 -3.05 -6.18
N LEU A 190 -24.34 -3.64 -5.21
CA LEU A 190 -25.60 -3.17 -4.66
C LEU A 190 -25.45 -2.00 -3.67
N PHE A 191 -24.24 -1.50 -3.44
CA PHE A 191 -24.04 -0.28 -2.67
C PHE A 191 -24.81 0.89 -3.28
N GLU A 192 -25.75 1.49 -2.54
CA GLU A 192 -26.73 2.48 -3.05
C GLU A 192 -26.08 3.64 -3.83
N GLY A 193 -24.90 4.09 -3.41
CA GLY A 193 -24.17 5.15 -4.11
C GLY A 193 -23.80 4.81 -5.56
N ASN A 194 -23.74 3.52 -5.92
CA ASN A 194 -23.41 3.06 -7.28
C ASN A 194 -24.45 3.43 -8.31
N ARG A 195 -25.69 3.74 -7.91
CA ARG A 195 -26.71 4.33 -8.80
C ARG A 195 -26.17 5.48 -9.64
N TYR A 196 -25.34 6.33 -9.03
CA TYR A 196 -24.77 7.53 -9.65
C TYR A 196 -23.46 7.26 -10.41
N ALA A 197 -22.90 6.05 -10.29
CA ALA A 197 -21.63 5.68 -10.89
C ALA A 197 -21.66 5.83 -12.41
N GLY A 198 -20.62 6.43 -12.97
CA GLY A 198 -20.33 6.34 -14.40
C GLY A 198 -18.88 5.96 -14.61
N ILE A 199 -18.54 5.58 -15.84
CA ILE A 199 -17.16 5.22 -16.18
C ILE A 199 -16.18 6.38 -15.90
N LYS A 200 -16.64 7.64 -16.05
CA LYS A 200 -15.84 8.82 -15.76
C LYS A 200 -15.47 8.99 -14.27
N CYS A 201 -16.11 8.27 -13.35
CA CYS A 201 -15.71 8.28 -11.92
C CYS A 201 -14.30 7.73 -11.69
N ALA A 202 -13.76 6.99 -12.67
CA ALA A 202 -12.38 6.55 -12.70
C ALA A 202 -11.36 7.62 -13.08
N GLY A 203 -11.76 8.62 -13.88
CA GLY A 203 -10.87 9.60 -14.46
C GLY A 203 -10.56 10.77 -13.52
N GLN A 204 -10.02 11.84 -14.08
CA GLN A 204 -10.01 13.14 -13.40
C GLN A 204 -11.43 13.72 -13.37
N ASP A 205 -11.68 14.62 -12.42
CA ASP A 205 -12.98 15.27 -12.38
C ASP A 205 -13.03 16.42 -13.39
N ASP A 206 -13.78 16.22 -14.47
CA ASP A 206 -13.95 17.22 -15.54
C ASP A 206 -14.73 18.47 -15.05
N LEU A 207 -15.50 18.32 -13.97
CA LEU A 207 -16.35 19.38 -13.39
C LEU A 207 -16.17 19.42 -11.86
N PRO A 208 -15.02 19.89 -11.35
CA PRO A 208 -14.76 19.96 -9.91
C PRO A 208 -15.46 21.15 -9.25
N ASN A 209 -15.79 22.18 -10.02
CA ASN A 209 -16.34 23.44 -9.53
C ASN A 209 -17.87 23.41 -9.32
N ILE A 210 -18.54 22.30 -9.61
CA ILE A 210 -19.95 22.15 -9.27
C ILE A 210 -20.11 21.69 -7.83
N ASP A 211 -21.27 22.01 -7.26
CA ASP A 211 -21.62 21.60 -5.90
C ASP A 211 -21.99 20.09 -5.86
N TYR A 212 -21.75 19.44 -4.72
CA TYR A 212 -21.91 18.00 -4.52
C TYR A 212 -23.32 17.46 -4.82
N GLU A 213 -24.36 18.26 -4.59
CA GLU A 213 -25.74 17.87 -4.87
C GLU A 213 -26.05 17.88 -6.38
N SER A 214 -25.57 18.90 -7.10
CA SER A 214 -25.75 19.01 -8.56
C SER A 214 -25.02 17.88 -9.31
N ALA A 215 -23.95 17.35 -8.74
CA ALA A 215 -23.17 16.26 -9.33
C ALA A 215 -23.95 14.94 -9.51
N LYS A 216 -25.11 14.77 -8.87
CA LYS A 216 -25.99 13.60 -9.04
C LYS A 216 -26.54 13.48 -10.46
N ASP A 217 -26.89 14.62 -11.05
CA ASP A 217 -27.72 14.70 -12.24
C ASP A 217 -26.92 15.05 -13.49
N GLU A 218 -25.71 15.58 -13.31
CA GLU A 218 -24.82 15.95 -14.41
C GLU A 218 -23.87 14.82 -14.82
N LYS A 219 -23.45 14.84 -16.09
CA LYS A 219 -22.41 13.95 -16.63
C LYS A 219 -21.01 14.40 -16.20
N THR A 220 -20.78 14.42 -14.89
CA THR A 220 -19.51 14.84 -14.28
C THR A 220 -18.50 13.69 -14.27
N GLY A 221 -17.24 14.03 -13.98
CA GLY A 221 -16.20 13.03 -13.73
C GLY A 221 -16.53 12.24 -12.48
N HIS A 222 -16.43 12.88 -11.31
CA HIS A 222 -16.68 12.24 -10.02
C HIS A 222 -18.10 12.52 -9.54
N CYS A 223 -18.90 11.47 -9.30
CA CYS A 223 -20.22 11.66 -8.68
C CYS A 223 -20.17 11.87 -7.16
N GLY A 224 -19.04 11.53 -6.51
CA GLY A 224 -18.85 11.64 -5.05
C GLY A 224 -19.71 10.70 -4.20
N ARG A 225 -20.46 9.79 -4.83
CA ARG A 225 -21.43 8.90 -4.15
C ARG A 225 -21.12 7.43 -4.30
N CYS A 226 -20.69 7.00 -5.49
CA CYS A 226 -20.39 5.60 -5.76
C CYS A 226 -19.20 5.08 -4.95
N ILE A 227 -19.09 3.75 -4.88
CA ILE A 227 -18.00 3.08 -4.18
C ILE A 227 -16.64 3.52 -4.71
N VAL A 228 -16.51 3.75 -6.03
CA VAL A 228 -15.25 4.24 -6.65
C VAL A 228 -14.83 5.59 -6.07
N CYS A 229 -15.74 6.57 -6.03
CA CYS A 229 -15.42 7.89 -5.50
C CYS A 229 -15.13 7.85 -3.99
N LYS A 230 -15.90 7.06 -3.22
CA LYS A 230 -15.71 6.98 -1.76
C LYS A 230 -14.45 6.23 -1.38
N ALA A 231 -14.13 5.16 -2.10
CA ALA A 231 -12.96 4.34 -1.83
C ALA A 231 -11.65 4.99 -2.31
N PHE A 232 -11.64 5.60 -3.51
CA PHE A 232 -10.42 6.20 -4.08
C PHE A 232 -10.32 7.72 -3.89
N GLY A 233 -11.34 8.36 -3.36
CA GLY A 233 -11.38 9.81 -3.11
C GLY A 233 -11.95 10.63 -4.27
N PHE A 234 -12.45 11.81 -3.93
CA PHE A 234 -13.00 12.78 -4.88
C PHE A 234 -12.92 14.21 -4.31
N SER A 235 -13.08 15.21 -5.18
CA SER A 235 -13.20 16.60 -4.76
C SER A 235 -14.28 17.31 -5.56
N LYS A 236 -15.12 18.08 -4.86
CA LYS A 236 -16.14 19.00 -5.39
C LYS A 236 -16.00 20.35 -4.71
N LYS A 237 -16.66 21.37 -5.25
CA LYS A 237 -16.56 22.76 -4.78
C LYS A 237 -16.83 22.92 -3.29
N ASP A 238 -17.84 22.24 -2.76
CA ASP A 238 -18.25 22.35 -1.34
C ASP A 238 -17.85 21.14 -0.48
N VAL A 239 -17.37 20.05 -1.08
CA VAL A 239 -17.01 18.81 -0.37
C VAL A 239 -15.77 18.16 -0.99
N SER A 240 -14.75 17.92 -0.17
CA SER A 240 -13.60 17.09 -0.54
C SER A 240 -13.52 15.86 0.34
N TRP A 241 -13.19 14.72 -0.25
CA TRP A 241 -13.11 13.46 0.46
C TRP A 241 -11.81 12.72 0.16
N GLN A 242 -11.06 12.44 1.23
CA GLN A 242 -9.93 11.53 1.16
C GLN A 242 -10.46 10.09 1.09
N GLY A 243 -10.04 9.37 0.04
CA GLY A 243 -10.39 7.98 -0.18
C GLY A 243 -10.10 7.08 1.04
N LEU A 244 -10.81 5.96 1.09
CA LEU A 244 -10.68 4.94 2.12
C LEU A 244 -9.52 3.99 1.85
N ILE A 245 -9.02 3.90 0.62
CA ILE A 245 -7.96 2.98 0.23
C ILE A 245 -6.64 3.71 0.06
N TYR A 246 -5.59 3.17 0.66
CA TYR A 246 -4.21 3.52 0.41
C TYR A 246 -3.47 2.35 -0.23
N PHE A 247 -2.72 2.64 -1.29
CA PHE A 247 -1.87 1.67 -1.99
C PHE A 247 -0.42 2.01 -1.72
N SER A 248 0.36 1.06 -1.20
CA SER A 248 1.81 1.18 -1.20
C SER A 248 2.36 0.95 -2.61
N ASP A 249 3.63 1.31 -2.82
CA ASP A 249 4.36 0.82 -3.98
C ASP A 249 4.44 -0.72 -3.96
N LEU A 250 4.44 -1.34 -5.14
CA LEU A 250 4.83 -2.74 -5.28
C LEU A 250 6.33 -2.79 -5.55
N ASN A 251 7.07 -3.38 -4.62
CA ASN A 251 8.50 -3.59 -4.71
C ASN A 251 8.79 -4.97 -5.30
N ILE A 252 9.93 -5.11 -5.98
CA ILE A 252 10.37 -6.40 -6.49
C ILE A 252 10.71 -7.32 -5.31
N LEU A 253 10.09 -8.50 -5.28
CA LEU A 253 10.33 -9.57 -4.32
C LEU A 253 11.33 -10.59 -4.86
N PHE A 254 11.07 -11.06 -6.08
CA PHE A 254 11.93 -11.99 -6.81
C PHE A 254 12.09 -11.52 -8.25
N PHE A 255 13.33 -11.46 -8.73
CA PHE A 255 13.65 -11.00 -10.08
C PHE A 255 14.27 -12.14 -10.91
N PRO A 256 13.72 -12.48 -12.08
CA PRO A 256 14.26 -13.53 -12.92
C PRO A 256 15.54 -13.08 -13.62
N VAL A 257 16.57 -13.92 -13.56
CA VAL A 257 17.86 -13.71 -14.22
C VAL A 257 18.19 -14.97 -15.00
N TYR A 258 18.59 -14.80 -16.27
CA TYR A 258 19.11 -15.90 -17.06
C TYR A 258 20.51 -16.28 -16.57
N THR A 259 20.71 -17.58 -16.32
CA THR A 259 22.00 -18.15 -15.92
C THR A 259 22.37 -19.32 -16.84
N ARG A 260 23.59 -19.84 -16.73
CA ARG A 260 24.03 -21.04 -17.46
C ARG A 260 23.26 -22.30 -17.07
N PHE A 261 22.56 -22.27 -15.92
CA PHE A 261 21.77 -23.37 -15.37
C PHE A 261 20.26 -23.13 -15.53
N GLY A 262 19.87 -22.30 -16.49
CA GLY A 262 18.48 -21.87 -16.67
C GLY A 262 18.15 -20.60 -15.90
N VAL A 263 16.86 -20.25 -15.84
CA VAL A 263 16.39 -19.04 -15.19
C VAL A 263 16.39 -19.24 -13.68
N LYS A 264 16.96 -18.28 -12.96
CA LYS A 264 16.96 -18.24 -11.50
C LYS A 264 16.29 -16.96 -11.02
N TRP A 265 15.58 -17.04 -9.90
CA TRP A 265 14.92 -15.90 -9.27
C TRP A 265 15.79 -15.39 -8.14
N ILE A 266 16.32 -14.18 -8.32
CA ILE A 266 17.15 -13.54 -7.32
C ILE A 266 16.30 -12.74 -6.33
N THR A 267 16.73 -12.73 -5.08
CA THR A 267 16.23 -11.86 -4.01
C THR A 267 17.38 -11.51 -3.06
N SER A 268 17.14 -10.74 -2.00
CA SER A 268 18.14 -10.47 -0.96
C SER A 268 17.56 -10.63 0.43
N LYS A 269 18.45 -10.73 1.43
CA LYS A 269 18.06 -10.85 2.83
C LYS A 269 17.13 -9.72 3.28
N ARG A 270 17.46 -8.46 2.98
CA ARG A 270 16.61 -7.32 3.34
C ARG A 270 15.24 -7.40 2.69
N ILE A 271 15.16 -7.73 1.39
CA ILE A 271 13.87 -7.85 0.68
C ILE A 271 13.01 -8.94 1.33
N LEU A 272 13.59 -10.10 1.62
CA LEU A 272 12.87 -11.20 2.28
C LEU A 272 12.39 -10.82 3.69
N LYS A 273 13.19 -10.07 4.44
CA LYS A 273 12.84 -9.58 5.78
C LYS A 273 11.72 -8.53 5.73
N GLU A 274 11.80 -7.57 4.82
CA GLU A 274 10.78 -6.54 4.60
C GLU A 274 9.45 -7.15 4.13
N ALA A 275 9.50 -8.20 3.31
CA ALA A 275 8.34 -8.94 2.85
C ALA A 275 7.76 -9.91 3.91
N GLY A 276 8.45 -10.10 5.05
CA GLY A 276 8.05 -11.03 6.11
C GLY A 276 8.10 -12.50 5.68
N LEU A 277 8.97 -12.86 4.73
CA LEU A 277 9.11 -14.23 4.23
C LEU A 277 10.32 -14.97 4.82
N LEU A 278 11.25 -14.27 5.48
CA LEU A 278 12.42 -14.85 6.09
C LEU A 278 12.10 -15.39 7.50
N ASN A 279 12.30 -16.68 7.73
CA ASN A 279 12.19 -17.28 9.06
C ASN A 279 13.57 -17.37 9.71
N GLY A 280 13.85 -16.42 10.61
CA GLY A 280 15.12 -16.34 11.33
C GLY A 280 16.10 -15.36 10.71
N ASP A 281 17.39 -15.63 10.86
CA ASP A 281 18.47 -14.78 10.36
C ASP A 281 19.64 -15.64 9.87
N PHE A 282 20.45 -15.13 8.96
CA PHE A 282 21.67 -15.78 8.46
C PHE A 282 22.74 -14.74 8.12
N ASP A 283 24.02 -15.09 8.27
CA ASP A 283 25.12 -14.17 8.03
C ASP A 283 25.37 -13.98 6.52
N GLU A 284 25.36 -12.74 6.05
CA GLU A 284 25.72 -12.42 4.67
C GLU A 284 27.23 -12.36 4.51
N GLU A 285 27.75 -13.04 3.49
CA GLU A 285 29.13 -12.91 3.06
C GLU A 285 29.23 -11.96 1.87
N LYS A 286 30.22 -11.06 1.88
CA LYS A 286 30.48 -10.17 0.75
C LYS A 286 30.83 -11.00 -0.49
N ASN A 287 30.11 -10.77 -1.58
CA ASN A 287 30.32 -11.37 -2.90
C ASN A 287 30.04 -12.89 -2.98
N VAL A 288 29.36 -13.48 -2.00
CA VAL A 288 28.88 -14.87 -2.08
C VAL A 288 27.36 -14.85 -2.15
N VAL A 289 26.79 -15.65 -3.05
CA VAL A 289 25.34 -15.83 -3.16
C VAL A 289 24.91 -17.15 -2.52
N PHE A 290 23.69 -17.22 -2.00
CA PHE A 290 23.12 -18.42 -1.39
C PHE A 290 22.09 -19.04 -2.31
N ALA A 291 22.28 -20.31 -2.66
CA ALA A 291 21.27 -21.12 -3.32
C ALA A 291 20.47 -21.90 -2.27
N LEU A 292 19.14 -21.88 -2.34
CA LEU A 292 18.32 -22.62 -1.37
C LEU A 292 18.46 -24.14 -1.50
N LYS A 293 18.74 -24.61 -2.71
CA LYS A 293 18.92 -26.02 -3.07
C LYS A 293 20.11 -26.17 -4.01
N GLU A 294 20.47 -27.42 -4.28
CA GLU A 294 21.57 -27.74 -5.18
C GLU A 294 21.24 -27.31 -6.61
N ILE A 295 22.17 -26.56 -7.22
CA ILE A 295 22.07 -26.13 -8.63
C ILE A 295 22.67 -27.20 -9.53
N GLU A 296 23.86 -27.74 -9.18
CA GLU A 296 24.49 -28.95 -9.73
C GLU A 296 25.76 -29.31 -8.93
N LYS A 297 26.25 -30.55 -9.07
CA LYS A 297 27.38 -31.12 -8.29
C LYS A 297 28.74 -30.74 -8.85
N GLU A 298 29.31 -29.64 -8.39
CA GLU A 298 30.77 -29.55 -8.22
C GLU A 298 31.07 -29.81 -6.74
N ILE A 299 31.65 -30.96 -6.43
CA ILE A 299 32.00 -31.37 -5.06
C ILE A 299 33.47 -31.01 -4.85
N GLU A 300 33.74 -29.99 -4.04
CA GLU A 300 35.04 -29.78 -3.40
C GLU A 300 34.86 -29.61 -1.88
N ASP A 301 35.63 -30.39 -1.11
CA ASP A 301 35.84 -30.23 0.34
C ASP A 301 34.59 -30.13 1.23
N ASP A 302 33.66 -31.08 1.12
CA ASP A 302 32.47 -31.24 2.01
C ASP A 302 31.55 -30.01 2.13
N LYS A 303 31.78 -28.96 1.33
CA LYS A 303 30.91 -27.80 1.16
C LYS A 303 30.52 -27.69 -0.31
N LYS A 304 29.22 -27.78 -0.60
CA LYS A 304 28.68 -27.59 -1.96
C LYS A 304 28.84 -26.14 -2.38
N LYS A 305 29.98 -25.83 -2.97
CA LYS A 305 30.36 -24.53 -3.50
C LYS A 305 30.52 -24.66 -5.01
N GLY A 306 30.15 -23.61 -5.72
CA GLY A 306 30.36 -23.51 -7.16
C GLY A 306 30.31 -22.06 -7.57
N HIS A 307 30.14 -21.82 -8.87
CA HIS A 307 29.97 -20.47 -9.41
C HIS A 307 28.71 -20.37 -10.26
N ILE A 308 28.09 -19.21 -10.24
CA ILE A 308 26.90 -18.89 -11.02
C ILE A 308 27.06 -17.54 -11.70
N ASN A 309 26.59 -17.44 -12.94
CA ASN A 309 26.49 -16.17 -13.63
C ASN A 309 25.13 -15.52 -13.38
N LEU A 310 25.15 -14.24 -12.98
CA LEU A 310 23.96 -13.40 -12.85
C LEU A 310 24.12 -12.19 -13.79
N GLY A 311 23.68 -12.37 -15.03
CA GLY A 311 24.07 -11.49 -16.13
C GLY A 311 25.56 -11.63 -16.42
N TRP A 312 26.30 -10.51 -16.35
CA TRP A 312 27.75 -10.46 -16.60
C TRP A 312 28.59 -10.74 -15.35
N LEU A 313 27.98 -10.80 -14.15
CA LEU A 313 28.68 -11.10 -12.90
C LEU A 313 28.82 -12.62 -12.74
N TYR A 314 30.04 -13.07 -12.44
CA TYR A 314 30.34 -14.47 -12.12
C TYR A 314 30.70 -14.57 -10.64
N LEU A 315 29.80 -15.13 -9.84
CA LEU A 315 29.89 -15.10 -8.37
C LEU A 315 29.99 -16.52 -7.80
N PRO A 316 30.80 -16.73 -6.75
CA PRO A 316 30.75 -17.97 -5.99
C PRO A 316 29.40 -18.10 -5.28
N TYR A 317 28.84 -19.31 -5.25
CA TYR A 317 27.66 -19.63 -4.48
C TYR A 317 27.93 -20.68 -3.41
N LYS A 318 27.10 -20.66 -2.36
CA LYS A 318 26.99 -21.71 -1.34
C LYS A 318 25.56 -22.22 -1.32
N VAL A 319 25.39 -23.52 -1.13
CA VAL A 319 24.07 -24.08 -0.86
C VAL A 319 23.79 -23.96 0.63
N ASP A 320 22.70 -23.29 1.00
CA ASP A 320 22.24 -23.18 2.37
C ASP A 320 20.71 -23.28 2.42
N GLY A 321 20.19 -24.11 3.33
CA GLY A 321 18.77 -24.42 3.47
C GLY A 321 18.00 -23.33 4.20
N ILE A 322 18.16 -22.08 3.77
CA ILE A 322 17.52 -20.90 4.38
C ILE A 322 16.00 -21.07 4.31
N LYS A 323 15.33 -21.02 5.46
CA LYS A 323 13.89 -21.25 5.55
C LYS A 323 13.13 -20.01 5.11
N ILE A 324 12.51 -20.07 3.93
CA ILE A 324 11.65 -19.02 3.37
C ILE A 324 10.21 -19.53 3.30
N ASN A 325 9.24 -18.69 3.69
CA ASN A 325 7.83 -19.01 3.53
C ASN A 325 7.33 -18.66 2.11
N LEU A 326 7.25 -19.67 1.23
CA LEU A 326 6.77 -19.48 -0.14
C LEU A 326 5.25 -19.65 -0.30
N GLY A 327 4.51 -20.00 0.76
CA GLY A 327 3.09 -20.35 0.65
C GLY A 327 2.22 -19.29 -0.03
N LYS A 328 2.55 -18.00 0.16
CA LYS A 328 1.83 -16.87 -0.44
C LYS A 328 2.10 -16.66 -1.94
N ILE A 329 3.18 -17.24 -2.47
CA ILE A 329 3.63 -17.04 -3.85
C ILE A 329 3.80 -18.35 -4.65
N GLN A 330 3.49 -19.49 -4.03
CA GLN A 330 3.62 -20.82 -4.65
C GLN A 330 2.81 -20.92 -5.97
N ASN A 331 1.65 -20.27 -6.03
CA ASN A 331 0.77 -20.24 -7.21
C ASN A 331 1.35 -19.46 -8.42
N PHE A 332 2.50 -18.82 -8.26
CA PHE A 332 3.20 -18.13 -9.35
C PHE A 332 4.21 -19.02 -10.08
N GLY A 333 4.34 -20.29 -9.68
CA GLY A 333 5.19 -21.26 -10.37
C GLY A 333 6.68 -21.08 -10.10
N ILE A 334 7.06 -20.48 -8.96
CA ILE A 334 8.45 -20.41 -8.50
C ILE A 334 8.82 -21.71 -7.77
N ASP A 335 9.94 -22.31 -8.15
CA ASP A 335 10.53 -23.47 -7.46
C ASP A 335 11.65 -22.99 -6.51
N GLU A 336 11.71 -23.57 -5.31
CA GLU A 336 12.82 -23.39 -4.37
C GLU A 336 14.19 -23.67 -5.00
N ASN A 337 14.23 -24.61 -5.96
CA ASN A 337 15.45 -24.96 -6.70
C ASN A 337 15.99 -23.82 -7.58
N ASP A 338 15.17 -22.82 -7.87
CA ASP A 338 15.52 -21.71 -8.73
C ASP A 338 15.77 -20.41 -7.96
N ILE A 339 15.67 -20.42 -6.63
CA ILE A 339 15.87 -19.21 -5.81
C ILE A 339 17.33 -19.03 -5.42
N ILE A 340 17.83 -17.83 -5.70
CA ILE A 340 19.18 -17.37 -5.32
C ILE A 340 19.05 -16.11 -4.45
N ILE A 341 19.63 -16.15 -3.26
CA ILE A 341 19.73 -14.97 -2.40
C ILE A 341 21.08 -14.32 -2.64
N VAL A 342 21.06 -13.08 -3.11
CA VAL A 342 22.26 -12.30 -3.38
C VAL A 342 22.49 -11.27 -2.26
N PRO A 343 23.75 -10.84 -2.03
CA PRO A 343 24.05 -9.78 -1.08
C PRO A 343 23.29 -8.48 -1.37
N ASP A 344 22.83 -7.80 -0.32
CA ASP A 344 22.06 -6.55 -0.41
C ASP A 344 22.78 -5.43 -1.19
N ASN A 345 24.12 -5.42 -1.18
CA ASN A 345 24.92 -4.44 -1.91
C ASN A 345 24.99 -4.73 -3.43
N LEU A 346 24.72 -5.95 -3.88
CA LEU A 346 24.79 -6.35 -5.29
C LEU A 346 23.42 -6.39 -5.98
N ILE A 347 22.33 -6.59 -5.23
CA ILE A 347 21.01 -6.84 -5.83
C ILE A 347 20.56 -5.74 -6.80
N SER A 348 20.76 -4.46 -6.43
CA SER A 348 20.36 -3.34 -7.29
C SER A 348 21.13 -3.34 -8.61
N GLN A 349 22.44 -3.65 -8.58
CA GLN A 349 23.26 -3.73 -9.77
C GLN A 349 22.87 -4.92 -10.66
N ILE A 350 22.58 -6.08 -10.06
CA ILE A 350 22.16 -7.27 -10.80
C ILE A 350 20.81 -7.01 -11.48
N ILE A 351 19.82 -6.47 -10.75
CA ILE A 351 18.49 -6.15 -11.32
C ILE A 351 18.66 -5.17 -12.49
N ASN A 352 19.31 -4.03 -12.27
CA ASN A 352 19.44 -2.99 -13.31
C ASN A 352 20.24 -3.46 -14.54
N SER A 353 21.17 -4.40 -14.37
CA SER A 353 21.94 -4.98 -15.49
C SER A 353 21.13 -5.97 -16.32
N ASN A 354 20.04 -6.52 -15.78
CA ASN A 354 19.24 -7.57 -16.41
C ASN A 354 17.81 -7.12 -16.77
N LEU A 355 17.54 -5.81 -16.76
CA LEU A 355 16.29 -5.26 -17.28
C LEU A 355 16.21 -5.46 -18.79
N GLU A 356 15.00 -5.67 -19.28
CA GLU A 356 14.75 -5.80 -20.70
C GLU A 356 14.92 -4.44 -21.37
N VAL A 357 15.68 -4.38 -22.46
CA VAL A 357 15.80 -3.17 -23.29
C VAL A 357 15.36 -3.51 -24.70
N ARG A 358 14.32 -2.83 -25.17
CA ARG A 358 13.81 -2.98 -26.53
C ARG A 358 14.08 -1.73 -27.36
N THR A 359 14.62 -1.93 -28.54
CA THR A 359 14.69 -0.90 -29.58
C THR A 359 13.43 -0.95 -30.42
N SER A 360 12.82 0.21 -30.64
CA SER A 360 11.61 0.40 -31.44
C SER A 360 11.85 1.44 -32.52
N VAL A 361 11.17 1.27 -33.65
CA VAL A 361 11.20 2.20 -34.78
C VAL A 361 9.82 2.36 -35.37
N SER A 362 9.51 3.53 -35.94
CA SER A 362 8.33 3.70 -36.80
C SER A 362 8.74 3.57 -38.26
N ILE A 363 8.04 2.71 -39.01
CA ILE A 363 8.31 2.46 -40.42
C ILE A 363 7.40 3.34 -41.30
N ASP A 364 7.95 3.87 -42.38
CA ASP A 364 7.18 4.48 -43.46
C ASP A 364 6.55 3.37 -44.33
N PRO A 365 5.21 3.31 -44.44
CA PRO A 365 4.55 2.23 -45.18
C PRO A 365 4.76 2.31 -46.70
N ILE A 366 5.16 3.47 -47.25
CA ILE A 366 5.39 3.65 -48.69
C ILE A 366 6.80 3.18 -49.05
N THR A 367 7.81 3.58 -48.28
CA THR A 367 9.21 3.26 -48.60
C THR A 367 9.70 1.97 -47.95
N GLY A 368 9.04 1.49 -46.89
CA GLY A 368 9.48 0.37 -46.06
C GLY A 368 10.68 0.69 -45.16
N THR A 369 11.11 1.95 -45.09
CA THR A 369 12.27 2.39 -44.29
C THR A 369 11.85 2.99 -42.96
N ALA A 370 12.78 3.08 -42.00
CA ALA A 370 12.58 3.82 -40.77
C ALA A 370 12.29 5.30 -41.06
N LYS A 371 11.32 5.88 -40.36
CA LYS A 371 11.09 7.33 -40.36
C LYS A 371 12.21 8.04 -39.60
N GLU A 372 12.62 9.19 -40.11
CA GLU A 372 13.63 10.03 -39.47
C GLU A 372 13.20 10.41 -38.05
N GLY A 373 14.11 10.30 -37.08
CA GLY A 373 13.86 10.61 -35.67
C GLY A 373 12.95 9.63 -34.92
N ALA A 374 12.54 8.52 -35.53
CA ALA A 374 11.57 7.58 -34.92
C ALA A 374 12.20 6.34 -34.26
N LEU A 375 13.53 6.27 -34.16
CA LEU A 375 14.25 5.23 -33.43
C LEU A 375 14.32 5.60 -31.96
N PHE A 376 13.85 4.72 -31.08
CA PHE A 376 13.94 4.91 -29.64
C PHE A 376 14.09 3.58 -28.91
N THR A 377 14.64 3.64 -27.72
CA THR A 377 14.85 2.49 -26.83
C THR A 377 13.97 2.62 -25.59
N SER A 378 13.53 1.49 -25.05
CA SER A 378 12.68 1.46 -23.85
C SER A 378 13.09 0.33 -22.93
N GLU A 379 13.14 0.63 -21.65
CA GLU A 379 13.45 -0.33 -20.60
C GLU A 379 12.17 -0.97 -20.07
N ALA A 380 12.20 -2.21 -19.62
CA ALA A 380 11.06 -2.85 -18.96
C ALA A 380 11.51 -3.85 -17.90
N ILE A 381 10.65 -4.05 -16.90
CA ILE A 381 10.82 -5.12 -15.92
C ILE A 381 10.41 -6.44 -16.60
N PRO A 382 11.27 -7.47 -16.66
CA PRO A 382 10.96 -8.72 -17.34
C PRO A 382 9.74 -9.44 -16.76
N ARG A 383 9.05 -10.22 -17.62
CA ARG A 383 8.04 -11.20 -17.17
C ARG A 383 8.66 -12.19 -16.18
N GLY A 384 7.84 -12.77 -15.32
CA GLY A 384 8.25 -13.67 -14.23
C GLY A 384 8.74 -12.93 -12.99
N THR A 385 8.88 -11.60 -13.02
CA THR A 385 9.17 -10.79 -11.83
C THR A 385 8.01 -10.86 -10.86
N ILE A 386 8.30 -11.21 -9.62
CA ILE A 386 7.34 -11.24 -8.52
C ILE A 386 7.50 -9.96 -7.71
N PHE A 387 6.38 -9.34 -7.37
CA PHE A 387 6.29 -8.13 -6.59
C PHE A 387 5.53 -8.37 -5.29
N TYR A 388 5.78 -7.51 -4.31
CA TYR A 388 5.04 -7.47 -3.05
C TYR A 388 4.74 -6.02 -2.64
N GLY A 389 3.63 -5.85 -1.93
CA GLY A 389 3.21 -4.57 -1.37
C GLY A 389 1.99 -4.72 -0.47
N LYS A 390 1.38 -3.59 -0.11
CA LYS A 390 0.28 -3.54 0.85
C LYS A 390 -0.81 -2.58 0.39
N ILE A 391 -2.05 -2.96 0.63
CA ILE A 391 -3.22 -2.09 0.55
C ILE A 391 -3.74 -1.90 1.97
N ARG A 392 -4.05 -0.66 2.34
CA ARG A 392 -4.67 -0.33 3.63
C ARG A 392 -6.04 0.27 3.39
N ILE A 393 -7.04 -0.28 4.06
CA ILE A 393 -8.41 0.24 4.03
C ILE A 393 -8.68 0.90 5.38
N PHE A 394 -8.94 2.20 5.37
CA PHE A 394 -9.34 2.96 6.54
C PHE A 394 -10.84 2.79 6.76
N ASP A 395 -11.23 2.16 7.86
CA ASP A 395 -12.62 2.07 8.26
C ASP A 395 -13.08 3.40 8.85
N LYS A 396 -13.84 4.16 8.05
CA LYS A 396 -14.43 5.41 8.49
C LYS A 396 -15.91 5.28 8.89
N LYS A 397 -16.48 4.07 8.92
CA LYS A 397 -17.88 3.86 9.34
C LYS A 397 -18.18 4.39 10.74
N PRO A 398 -17.31 4.25 11.75
CA PRO A 398 -17.58 4.81 13.07
C PRO A 398 -17.78 6.34 13.06
N PHE A 399 -17.24 7.05 12.07
CA PHE A 399 -17.44 8.50 11.93
C PHE A 399 -18.80 8.85 11.28
N GLU A 400 -19.58 7.88 10.81
CA GLU A 400 -20.96 8.11 10.41
C GLU A 400 -21.83 8.52 11.61
N GLU A 401 -21.51 8.12 12.83
CA GLU A 401 -22.32 8.47 14.01
C GLU A 401 -22.16 9.93 14.44
N ILE A 402 -21.16 10.64 13.89
CA ILE A 402 -20.94 12.06 14.13
C ILE A 402 -21.95 12.86 13.30
N ASN A 403 -22.93 13.46 13.99
CA ASN A 403 -23.92 14.36 13.39
C ASN A 403 -23.33 15.74 13.11
N ASP A 404 -22.53 15.84 12.06
CA ASP A 404 -22.14 17.13 11.48
C ASP A 404 -22.64 17.28 10.03
N ASN A 405 -22.77 18.53 9.58
CA ASN A 405 -23.31 18.85 8.25
C ASN A 405 -22.44 18.35 7.08
N LYS A 406 -21.16 18.05 7.31
CA LYS A 406 -20.22 17.57 6.29
C LYS A 406 -20.22 16.04 6.20
N THR A 407 -20.15 15.32 7.32
CA THR A 407 -20.18 13.85 7.40
C THR A 407 -21.53 13.30 6.99
N ASN A 408 -22.64 13.97 7.31
CA ASN A 408 -23.98 13.56 6.89
C ASN A 408 -24.15 13.57 5.36
N LYS A 409 -23.51 14.50 4.64
CA LYS A 409 -23.55 14.53 3.16
C LYS A 409 -22.88 13.31 2.53
N LEU A 410 -21.96 12.66 3.24
CA LEU A 410 -21.10 11.59 2.72
C LEU A 410 -21.65 10.18 2.98
N LYS A 411 -22.73 10.04 3.75
CA LYS A 411 -23.40 8.75 3.99
C LYS A 411 -24.14 8.24 2.74
N PRO A 412 -24.34 6.93 2.59
CA PRO A 412 -23.73 5.84 3.37
C PRO A 412 -22.29 5.57 2.91
N LEU A 413 -21.37 5.17 3.79
CA LEU A 413 -20.02 4.74 3.44
C LEU A 413 -19.98 3.24 3.13
N PRO A 414 -19.18 2.80 2.13
CA PRO A 414 -19.03 1.38 1.83
C PRO A 414 -18.35 0.64 3.01
N THR A 415 -18.70 -0.62 3.22
CA THR A 415 -18.01 -1.47 4.20
C THR A 415 -16.62 -1.86 3.71
N ILE A 416 -15.75 -2.27 4.65
CA ILE A 416 -14.46 -2.88 4.30
C ILE A 416 -14.67 -4.10 3.39
N LYS A 417 -15.67 -4.94 3.69
CA LYS A 417 -16.01 -6.11 2.88
C LYS A 417 -16.34 -5.70 1.44
N GLN A 418 -17.23 -4.73 1.25
CA GLN A 418 -17.59 -4.23 -0.08
C GLN A 418 -16.37 -3.71 -0.85
N ILE A 419 -15.46 -3.01 -0.17
CA ILE A 419 -14.22 -2.54 -0.80
C ILE A 419 -13.32 -3.72 -1.20
N LYS A 420 -13.14 -4.70 -0.32
CA LYS A 420 -12.34 -5.90 -0.61
C LYS A 420 -12.90 -6.67 -1.80
N ASP A 421 -14.21 -6.93 -1.81
CA ASP A 421 -14.89 -7.66 -2.89
C ASP A 421 -14.77 -6.89 -4.22
N ALA A 422 -14.88 -5.55 -4.19
CA ALA A 422 -14.68 -4.72 -5.38
C ALA A 422 -13.24 -4.80 -5.92
N LEU A 423 -12.24 -4.83 -5.04
CA LEU A 423 -10.83 -4.99 -5.43
C LEU A 423 -10.60 -6.38 -6.02
N GLU A 424 -11.09 -7.43 -5.37
CA GLU A 424 -10.94 -8.82 -5.79
C GLU A 424 -11.61 -9.07 -7.16
N ASP A 425 -12.86 -8.62 -7.35
CA ASP A 425 -13.61 -8.77 -8.60
C ASP A 425 -12.98 -8.08 -9.80
N SER A 426 -12.30 -6.95 -9.57
CA SER A 426 -11.73 -6.12 -10.61
C SER A 426 -10.28 -6.47 -10.94
N LYS A 427 -9.59 -7.26 -10.10
CA LYS A 427 -8.17 -7.61 -10.31
C LYS A 427 -7.92 -8.38 -11.60
N ILE A 428 -8.92 -9.10 -12.10
CA ILE A 428 -8.84 -9.85 -13.37
C ILE A 428 -8.42 -8.96 -14.55
N PHE A 429 -8.75 -7.67 -14.50
CA PHE A 429 -8.37 -6.74 -15.57
C PHE A 429 -6.87 -6.46 -15.62
N PHE A 430 -6.10 -6.73 -14.57
CA PHE A 430 -4.63 -6.68 -14.66
C PHE A 430 -4.08 -7.79 -15.56
N GLU A 431 -4.77 -8.93 -15.66
CA GLU A 431 -4.37 -10.04 -16.53
C GLU A 431 -4.81 -9.82 -17.99
N THR A 432 -5.81 -8.98 -18.24
CA THR A 432 -6.34 -8.75 -19.59
C THR A 432 -5.93 -7.40 -20.18
N LEU A 433 -6.04 -6.31 -19.41
CA LEU A 433 -5.78 -4.93 -19.87
C LEU A 433 -4.39 -4.43 -19.49
N GLY A 434 -3.85 -4.90 -18.36
CA GLY A 434 -2.49 -4.58 -17.90
C GLY A 434 -2.31 -3.17 -17.33
N ILE A 435 -1.21 -2.98 -16.59
CA ILE A 435 -0.81 -1.71 -15.97
C ILE A 435 0.33 -1.03 -16.74
N GLY A 436 0.39 0.29 -16.65
CA GLY A 436 1.49 1.08 -17.19
C GLY A 436 1.31 1.47 -18.64
N GLY A 437 2.42 1.72 -19.32
CA GLY A 437 2.42 2.06 -20.75
C GLY A 437 2.59 0.84 -21.64
N MET A 438 2.38 1.04 -22.95
CA MET A 438 2.61 0.04 -23.99
C MET A 438 1.76 -1.23 -23.88
N THR A 439 0.62 -1.19 -23.19
CA THR A 439 -0.24 -2.38 -22.97
C THR A 439 -0.74 -3.01 -24.28
N THR A 440 -1.03 -2.20 -25.30
CA THR A 440 -1.40 -2.68 -26.65
C THR A 440 -0.26 -3.35 -27.42
N ARG A 441 0.97 -3.32 -26.88
CA ARG A 441 2.18 -3.93 -27.45
C ARG A 441 2.67 -5.13 -26.64
N GLY A 442 1.81 -5.73 -25.82
CA GLY A 442 2.13 -6.91 -25.00
C GLY A 442 2.99 -6.58 -23.78
N PHE A 443 2.67 -5.47 -23.10
CA PHE A 443 3.26 -5.09 -21.82
C PHE A 443 2.19 -4.99 -20.74
N GLY A 444 2.61 -5.02 -19.48
CA GLY A 444 1.80 -4.55 -18.35
C GLY A 444 0.91 -5.61 -17.71
N ARG A 445 0.77 -6.81 -18.28
CA ARG A 445 -0.08 -7.85 -17.67
C ARG A 445 0.53 -8.40 -16.38
N LEU A 446 -0.29 -8.41 -15.33
CA LEU A 446 0.05 -8.89 -13.98
C LEU A 446 -1.04 -9.83 -13.50
N LYS A 447 -0.63 -10.94 -12.86
CA LYS A 447 -1.53 -11.74 -12.02
C LYS A 447 -1.36 -11.32 -10.57
N ILE A 448 -2.45 -11.03 -9.86
CA ILE A 448 -2.43 -10.46 -8.51
C ILE A 448 -3.16 -11.37 -7.52
N GLU A 449 -2.57 -11.57 -6.35
CA GLU A 449 -3.14 -12.29 -5.23
C GLU A 449 -3.20 -11.40 -3.99
N LEU A 450 -4.36 -11.41 -3.33
CA LEU A 450 -4.66 -10.60 -2.15
C LEU A 450 -4.82 -11.51 -0.94
N PHE A 451 -4.17 -11.14 0.16
CA PHE A 451 -4.22 -11.88 1.43
C PHE A 451 -4.57 -10.92 2.57
N ASP A 452 -5.37 -11.38 3.54
CA ASP A 452 -5.59 -10.60 4.76
C ASP A 452 -4.33 -10.55 5.65
N GLU A 453 -4.46 -9.83 6.76
CA GLU A 453 -3.45 -9.71 7.81
C GLU A 453 -3.05 -11.06 8.44
N ASN A 454 -3.96 -12.04 8.43
CA ASN A 454 -3.73 -13.39 8.95
C ASN A 454 -3.13 -14.33 7.89
N GLY A 455 -2.89 -13.84 6.68
CA GLY A 455 -2.36 -14.63 5.56
C GLY A 455 -3.39 -15.53 4.88
N LYS A 456 -4.69 -15.36 5.16
CA LYS A 456 -5.75 -16.04 4.43
C LYS A 456 -5.95 -15.36 3.08
N LYS A 457 -5.96 -16.17 2.02
CA LYS A 457 -6.25 -15.70 0.66
C LYS A 457 -7.69 -15.19 0.59
N PHE A 458 -7.91 -14.12 -0.17
CA PHE A 458 -9.27 -13.73 -0.56
C PHE A 458 -9.79 -14.79 -1.55
N GLU A 459 -10.98 -15.31 -1.29
CA GLU A 459 -11.65 -16.35 -2.11
C GLU A 459 -12.78 -15.74 -2.93
#